data_AF-A0A0F9MIX3-F1
#
_entry.id   AF-A0A0F9MIX3-F1
#
_cell.length_a   1.000
_cell.length_b   1.000
_cell.length_c   1.000
_cell.angle_alpha   90.00
_cell.angle_beta   90.00
_cell.angle_gamma   90.00
#
_symmetry.space_group_name_H-M   'P 1'
#
loop_
_entity.id
_entity.type
_entity.pdbx_description
1 polymer ?
#
loop_
_entity_poly.entity_id
_entity_poly.type
_entity_poly.pdbx_seq_one_letter_code
_entity_poly.pdbx_strand_id
1 'polypeptide(L)'
;PETGYLNTDGSPTKTEIVNQRRNGKDSLWKLNFGKRVAEELYDVVKDPFCMNNLIDNPYFLERKNALKAEMESRLLAQGDLRMIAYGHLYEQAPFVNGAHFHADYMSGKKPKADWVNPSDFEPYILDGDGNELEKLEKKVLKD
;
A
#
# COMPACT_ATOMS: atom_id res chain seq x y z
N PRO A 1 5.42 3.95 -4.38
CA PRO A 1 4.99 3.84 -5.79
C PRO A 1 5.38 5.08 -6.60
N GLU A 2 5.72 4.85 -7.86
CA GLU A 2 6.27 5.80 -8.83
C GLU A 2 5.26 6.89 -9.21
N THR A 3 3.97 6.58 -9.06
CA THR A 3 2.82 7.41 -9.46
C THR A 3 2.29 8.33 -8.36
N GLY A 4 3.00 8.50 -7.24
CA GLY A 4 2.67 9.55 -6.26
C GLY A 4 1.60 9.20 -5.23
N TYR A 5 1.52 7.93 -4.82
CA TYR A 5 0.68 7.48 -3.69
C TYR A 5 -0.80 7.89 -3.86
N LEU A 6 -1.39 7.53 -4.99
CA LEU A 6 -2.68 8.07 -5.47
C LEU A 6 -3.90 7.74 -4.59
N ASN A 7 -3.79 6.79 -3.66
CA ASN A 7 -4.82 6.48 -2.67
C ASN A 7 -4.84 7.47 -1.49
N THR A 8 -3.95 8.46 -1.48
CA THR A 8 -3.86 9.49 -0.46
C THR A 8 -3.72 10.86 -1.11
N ASP A 9 -4.69 11.73 -0.85
CA ASP A 9 -4.70 13.09 -1.38
C ASP A 9 -3.46 13.88 -0.92
N GLY A 10 -3.07 14.85 -1.74
CA GLY A 10 -2.02 15.81 -1.46
C GLY A 10 -2.36 16.58 -0.19
N SER A 11 -1.43 16.58 0.77
CA SER A 11 -1.57 17.30 2.03
C SER A 11 -0.19 17.68 2.58
N PRO A 12 -0.09 18.72 3.44
CA PRO A 12 1.16 19.07 4.10
C PRO A 12 1.79 17.89 4.85
N THR A 13 0.98 17.05 5.49
CA THR A 13 1.44 15.85 6.22
C THR A 13 2.02 14.80 5.29
N LYS A 14 1.36 14.51 4.16
CA LYS A 14 1.90 13.59 3.14
C LYS A 14 3.25 14.08 2.62
N THR A 15 3.33 15.36 2.26
CA THR A 15 4.56 15.99 1.77
C THR A 15 5.70 15.83 2.78
N GLU A 16 5.44 16.09 4.06
CA GLU A 16 6.43 15.95 5.11
C GLU A 16 6.90 14.51 5.28
N ILE A 17 5.98 13.54 5.33
CA ILE A 17 6.31 12.11 5.47
C ILE A 17 7.19 11.63 4.30
N VAL A 18 6.83 12.00 3.06
CA VAL A 18 7.60 11.64 1.87
C VAL A 18 9.00 12.29 1.89
N ASN A 19 9.10 13.55 2.30
CA ASN A 19 10.40 14.23 2.42
C ASN A 19 11.27 13.64 3.53
N GLN A 20 10.68 13.20 4.64
CA GLN A 20 11.41 12.50 5.69
C GLN A 20 12.03 11.20 5.18
N ARG A 21 11.28 10.37 4.42
CA ARG A 21 11.82 9.17 3.76
C ARG A 21 13.04 9.52 2.89
N ARG A 22 12.90 10.52 2.02
CA ARG A 22 13.97 11.00 1.14
C ARG A 22 15.22 11.46 1.91
N ASN A 23 15.04 11.91 3.14
CA ASN A 23 16.11 12.31 4.06
C ASN A 23 16.59 11.17 4.99
N GLY A 24 16.23 9.92 4.70
CA GLY A 24 16.65 8.74 5.48
C GLY A 24 15.87 8.52 6.79
N LYS A 25 14.71 9.18 6.96
CA LYS A 25 13.79 9.01 8.09
C LYS A 25 12.49 8.39 7.60
N ASP A 26 12.45 7.08 7.51
CA ASP A 26 11.38 6.33 6.83
C ASP A 26 10.29 5.79 7.76
N SER A 27 10.43 5.89 9.09
CA SER A 27 9.51 5.25 10.05
C SER A 27 8.04 5.62 9.84
N LEU A 28 7.75 6.92 9.68
CA LEU A 28 6.40 7.40 9.36
C LEU A 28 5.97 6.99 7.95
N TRP A 29 6.89 6.99 6.99
CA TRP A 29 6.59 6.52 5.65
C TRP A 29 6.20 5.05 5.65
N LYS A 30 6.91 4.21 6.41
CA LYS A 30 6.64 2.77 6.52
C LYS A 30 5.25 2.49 7.10
N LEU A 31 4.84 3.28 8.11
CA LEU A 31 3.52 3.18 8.72
C LEU A 31 2.37 3.64 7.80
N ASN A 32 2.62 4.59 6.90
CA ASN A 32 1.57 5.20 6.07
C ASN A 32 1.52 4.65 4.63
N PHE A 33 2.67 4.36 4.05
CA PHE A 33 2.84 4.04 2.62
C PHE A 33 3.68 2.79 2.36
N GLY A 34 4.36 2.25 3.38
CA GLY A 34 5.15 1.03 3.28
C GLY A 34 4.28 -0.20 3.01
N LYS A 35 4.88 -1.22 2.40
CA LYS A 35 4.20 -2.50 2.21
C LYS A 35 4.02 -3.18 3.56
N ARG A 36 2.79 -3.62 3.84
CA ARG A 36 2.47 -4.38 5.05
C ARG A 36 2.84 -5.85 4.89
N VAL A 37 3.12 -6.50 6.01
CA VAL A 37 3.23 -7.95 6.09
C VAL A 37 1.85 -8.60 5.84
N ALA A 38 1.84 -9.89 5.53
CA ALA A 38 0.60 -10.60 5.18
C ALA A 38 -0.40 -10.70 6.34
N GLU A 39 0.09 -10.74 7.58
CA GLU A 39 -0.72 -10.86 8.78
C GLU A 39 -0.20 -9.92 9.86
N GLU A 40 -1.11 -9.26 10.57
CA GLU A 40 -0.80 -8.38 11.71
C GLU A 40 -1.67 -8.78 12.91
N LEU A 41 -1.11 -8.72 14.12
CA LEU A 41 -1.84 -9.00 15.36
C LEU A 41 -1.62 -7.85 16.34
N TYR A 42 -2.69 -7.31 16.91
CA TYR A 42 -2.63 -6.18 17.85
C TYR A 42 -3.46 -6.45 19.11
N ASP A 43 -2.96 -5.97 20.24
CA ASP A 43 -3.73 -5.86 21.49
C ASP A 43 -4.34 -4.46 21.55
N VAL A 44 -5.55 -4.28 21.02
CA VAL A 44 -6.20 -2.97 20.92
C VAL A 44 -6.52 -2.31 22.27
N VAL A 45 -6.49 -3.07 23.37
CA VAL A 45 -6.69 -2.51 24.71
C VAL A 45 -5.42 -1.82 25.19
N LYS A 46 -4.25 -2.41 24.92
CA LYS A 46 -2.95 -1.84 25.31
C LYS A 46 -2.35 -0.92 24.25
N ASP A 47 -2.67 -1.18 22.99
CA ASP A 47 -2.21 -0.46 21.81
C ASP A 47 -3.41 -0.08 20.92
N PRO A 48 -4.19 0.94 21.33
CA PRO A 48 -5.40 1.34 20.61
C PRO A 48 -5.13 1.87 19.20
N PHE A 49 -3.88 2.23 18.90
CA PHE A 49 -3.46 2.75 17.59
C PHE A 49 -2.84 1.68 16.69
N CYS A 50 -2.72 0.42 17.16
CA CYS A 50 -2.16 -0.70 16.40
C CYS A 50 -0.75 -0.41 15.85
N MET A 51 0.11 0.18 16.68
CA MET A 51 1.47 0.57 16.30
C MET A 51 2.48 -0.57 16.44
N ASN A 52 2.20 -1.55 17.29
CA ASN A 52 3.12 -2.63 17.67
C ASN A 52 2.55 -3.97 17.21
N ASN A 53 2.99 -4.44 16.05
CA ASN A 53 2.56 -5.73 15.53
C ASN A 53 3.14 -6.88 16.36
N LEU A 54 2.26 -7.72 16.92
CA LEU A 54 2.57 -8.85 17.78
C LEU A 54 2.68 -10.18 17.01
N ILE A 55 2.60 -10.15 15.68
CA ILE A 55 2.47 -11.35 14.84
C ILE A 55 3.59 -12.39 15.04
N ASP A 56 4.81 -11.90 15.29
CA ASP A 56 6.03 -12.70 15.46
C ASP A 56 6.33 -13.06 16.91
N ASN A 57 5.51 -12.58 17.87
CA ASN A 57 5.71 -12.89 19.27
C ASN A 57 5.18 -14.30 19.59
N PRO A 58 6.06 -15.25 19.97
CA PRO A 58 5.68 -16.64 20.18
C PRO A 58 4.67 -16.83 21.33
N TYR A 59 4.61 -15.88 22.28
CA TYR A 59 3.63 -15.89 23.36
C TYR A 59 2.18 -15.86 22.84
N PHE A 60 1.94 -15.25 21.67
CA PHE A 60 0.61 -15.11 21.09
C PHE A 60 0.29 -16.14 20.00
N LEU A 61 1.14 -17.15 19.78
CA LEU A 61 1.00 -18.09 18.67
C LEU A 61 -0.35 -18.82 18.67
N GLU A 62 -0.77 -19.36 19.81
CA GLU A 62 -2.05 -20.07 19.93
C GLU A 62 -3.24 -19.14 19.65
N ARG A 63 -3.19 -17.93 20.23
CA ARG A 63 -4.25 -16.92 20.04
C ARG A 63 -4.34 -16.46 18.59
N LYS A 64 -3.21 -16.22 17.93
CA LYS A 64 -3.14 -15.89 16.50
C LYS A 64 -3.84 -16.95 15.66
N ASN A 65 -3.50 -18.22 15.88
CA ASN A 65 -4.06 -19.33 15.11
C ASN A 65 -5.57 -19.48 15.35
N ALA A 66 -6.02 -19.32 16.59
CA ALA A 66 -7.45 -19.37 16.93
C ALA A 66 -8.24 -18.24 16.25
N LEU A 67 -7.74 -17.00 16.32
CA LEU A 67 -8.38 -15.84 15.68
C LEU A 67 -8.41 -15.97 14.15
N LYS A 68 -7.31 -16.48 13.55
CA LYS A 68 -7.27 -16.76 12.12
C LYS A 68 -8.33 -17.78 11.71
N ALA A 69 -8.38 -18.92 12.41
CA ALA A 69 -9.36 -19.96 12.12
C ALA A 69 -10.80 -19.46 12.28
N GLU A 70 -11.06 -18.63 13.29
CA GLU A 70 -12.36 -18.00 13.48
C GLU A 70 -12.72 -17.05 12.34
N MET A 71 -11.80 -16.17 11.95
CA MET A 71 -11.99 -15.22 10.85
C MET A 71 -12.28 -15.96 9.53
N GLU A 72 -11.45 -16.93 9.17
CA GLU A 72 -11.59 -17.69 7.93
C GLU A 72 -12.90 -18.49 7.88
N SER A 73 -13.29 -19.13 9.00
CA SER A 73 -14.56 -19.85 9.12
C SER A 73 -15.77 -18.94 8.93
N ARG A 74 -15.75 -17.74 9.53
CA ARG A 74 -16.82 -16.74 9.37
C ARG A 74 -16.91 -16.23 7.93
N LEU A 75 -15.77 -15.94 7.28
CA LEU A 75 -15.74 -15.48 5.89
C LEU A 75 -16.26 -16.56 4.92
N LEU A 76 -15.88 -17.83 5.13
CA LEU A 76 -16.42 -18.96 4.37
C LEU A 76 -17.93 -19.11 4.55
N ALA A 77 -18.43 -19.02 5.80
CA ALA A 77 -19.86 -19.10 6.08
C ALA A 77 -20.67 -17.95 5.46
N GLN A 78 -20.04 -16.79 5.24
CA GLN A 78 -20.63 -15.65 4.53
C GLN A 78 -20.55 -15.77 3.01
N GLY A 79 -19.90 -16.81 2.49
CA GLY A 79 -19.72 -17.01 1.05
C GLY A 79 -18.71 -16.05 0.41
N ASP A 80 -17.72 -15.57 1.17
CA ASP A 80 -16.67 -14.70 0.63
C ASP A 80 -15.84 -15.47 -0.41
N LEU A 81 -15.95 -15.07 -1.69
CA LEU A 81 -15.28 -15.74 -2.80
C LEU A 81 -13.74 -15.62 -2.72
N ARG A 82 -13.21 -14.66 -1.97
CA ARG A 82 -11.76 -14.56 -1.71
C ARG A 82 -11.25 -15.78 -0.93
N MET A 83 -12.06 -16.36 -0.05
CA MET A 83 -11.69 -17.53 0.75
C MET A 83 -11.51 -18.81 -0.06
N ILE A 84 -12.12 -18.88 -1.25
CA ILE A 84 -12.08 -20.04 -2.15
C ILE A 84 -11.30 -19.74 -3.45
N ALA A 85 -10.34 -18.81 -3.39
CA ALA A 85 -9.45 -18.42 -4.50
C ALA A 85 -10.15 -17.74 -5.71
N TYR A 86 -11.40 -17.31 -5.55
CA TYR A 86 -12.14 -16.54 -6.55
C TYR A 86 -12.06 -15.02 -6.30
N GLY A 87 -11.06 -14.57 -5.52
CA GLY A 87 -10.85 -13.14 -5.22
C GLY A 87 -10.66 -12.28 -6.47
N HIS A 88 -10.12 -12.84 -7.54
CA HIS A 88 -9.93 -12.16 -8.82
C HIS A 88 -11.25 -11.61 -9.41
N LEU A 89 -12.41 -12.17 -9.07
CA LEU A 89 -13.71 -11.68 -9.54
C LEU A 89 -14.03 -10.27 -9.02
N TYR A 90 -13.57 -9.89 -7.83
CA TYR A 90 -13.78 -8.55 -7.25
C TYR A 90 -12.94 -7.48 -7.96
N GLU A 91 -11.84 -7.89 -8.59
CA GLU A 91 -10.89 -6.99 -9.26
C GLU A 91 -11.16 -6.85 -10.77
N GLN A 92 -12.18 -7.54 -11.31
CA GLN A 92 -12.50 -7.49 -12.75
C GLN A 92 -13.17 -6.19 -13.18
N ALA A 93 -13.80 -5.48 -12.24
CA ALA A 93 -14.47 -4.23 -12.55
C ALA A 93 -13.41 -3.20 -13.01
N PRO A 94 -13.53 -2.65 -14.22
CA PRO A 94 -12.57 -1.64 -14.67
C PRO A 94 -12.70 -0.39 -13.81
N PHE A 95 -11.59 0.29 -13.56
CA PHE A 95 -11.65 1.62 -12.98
C PHE A 95 -12.48 2.54 -13.87
N VAL A 96 -13.46 3.23 -13.27
CA VAL A 96 -14.30 4.20 -13.98
C VAL A 96 -13.48 5.39 -14.47
N ASN A 97 -12.42 5.76 -13.72
CA ASN A 97 -11.49 6.83 -14.06
C ASN A 97 -10.05 6.34 -13.89
N GLY A 98 -9.16 6.67 -14.83
CA GLY A 98 -7.73 6.35 -14.69
C GLY A 98 -7.39 4.86 -14.85
N ALA A 99 -8.19 4.09 -15.60
CA ALA A 99 -7.97 2.65 -15.84
C ALA A 99 -6.55 2.28 -16.32
N HIS A 100 -5.87 3.22 -16.99
CA HIS A 100 -4.51 3.04 -17.49
C HIS A 100 -3.52 4.02 -16.86
N PHE A 101 -3.82 4.63 -15.71
CA PHE A 101 -3.01 5.71 -15.12
C PHE A 101 -1.54 5.32 -15.00
N HIS A 102 -1.25 4.16 -14.40
CA HIS A 102 0.12 3.69 -14.23
C HIS A 102 0.82 3.48 -15.57
N ALA A 103 0.18 2.73 -16.50
CA ALA A 103 0.75 2.46 -17.81
C ALA A 103 1.01 3.75 -18.62
N ASP A 104 0.05 4.68 -18.61
CA ASP A 104 0.14 5.98 -19.26
C ASP A 104 1.28 6.82 -18.68
N TYR A 105 1.39 6.87 -17.34
CA TYR A 105 2.47 7.60 -16.66
C TYR A 105 3.85 7.01 -16.98
N MET A 106 3.97 5.68 -16.98
CA MET A 106 5.22 4.98 -17.29
C MET A 106 5.61 5.11 -18.77
N SER A 107 4.63 5.27 -19.67
CA SER A 107 4.86 5.56 -21.09
C SER A 107 5.13 7.04 -21.39
N GLY A 108 5.36 7.86 -20.36
CA GLY A 108 5.66 9.29 -20.50
C GLY A 108 4.46 10.21 -20.70
N LYS A 109 3.22 9.69 -20.74
CA LYS A 109 2.03 10.53 -20.73
C LYS A 109 1.88 11.22 -19.37
N LYS A 110 1.07 12.27 -19.33
CA LYS A 110 0.76 13.05 -18.12
C LYS A 110 -0.72 12.91 -17.78
N PRO A 111 -1.15 11.75 -17.25
CA PRO A 111 -2.54 11.58 -16.84
C PRO A 111 -2.90 12.61 -15.76
N LYS A 112 -4.17 13.03 -15.76
CA LYS A 112 -4.69 14.04 -14.84
C LYS A 112 -4.65 13.54 -13.39
N ALA A 113 -4.06 14.32 -12.50
CA ALA A 113 -3.80 13.92 -11.11
C ALA A 113 -3.99 15.10 -10.13
N ASP A 114 -5.07 15.87 -10.28
CA ASP A 114 -5.29 17.15 -9.58
C ASP A 114 -5.40 17.04 -8.05
N TRP A 115 -5.56 15.84 -7.50
CA TRP A 115 -5.71 15.60 -6.06
C TRP A 115 -4.38 15.30 -5.36
N VAL A 116 -3.25 15.25 -6.08
CA VAL A 116 -1.91 15.01 -5.53
C VAL A 116 -0.93 16.09 -5.97
N ASN A 117 0.15 16.26 -5.22
CA ASN A 117 1.16 17.25 -5.55
C ASN A 117 2.16 16.68 -6.58
N PRO A 118 2.72 17.51 -7.47
CA PRO A 118 3.81 17.07 -8.35
C PRO A 118 5.01 16.47 -7.61
N SER A 119 5.26 16.91 -6.37
CA SER A 119 6.32 16.39 -5.50
C SER A 119 6.07 15.01 -4.92
N ASP A 120 4.83 14.50 -5.00
CA ASP A 120 4.46 13.18 -4.47
C ASP A 120 5.00 12.07 -5.36
N PHE A 121 5.14 12.32 -6.67
CA PHE A 121 5.70 11.38 -7.63
C PHE A 121 7.17 11.08 -7.32
N GLU A 122 7.55 9.80 -7.36
CA GLU A 122 8.90 9.40 -7.03
C GLU A 122 9.80 9.43 -8.28
N PRO A 123 11.00 10.03 -8.19
CA PRO A 123 11.97 10.03 -9.29
C PRO A 123 12.75 8.71 -9.39
N TYR A 124 12.54 7.79 -8.46
CA TYR A 124 13.16 6.46 -8.40
C TYR A 124 12.08 5.38 -8.24
N ILE A 125 12.38 4.18 -8.75
CA ILE A 125 11.66 2.97 -8.39
C ILE A 125 11.99 2.65 -6.93
N LEU A 126 10.96 2.36 -6.14
CA LEU A 126 11.13 2.00 -4.73
C LEU A 126 10.90 0.51 -4.52
N ASP A 127 11.65 -0.10 -3.60
CA ASP A 127 11.28 -1.42 -3.09
C ASP A 127 10.09 -1.36 -2.11
N GLY A 128 9.71 -2.52 -1.55
CA GLY A 128 8.61 -2.61 -0.59
C GLY A 128 8.85 -1.88 0.74
N ASP A 129 10.10 -1.55 1.04
CA ASP A 129 10.56 -0.86 2.24
C ASP A 129 10.81 0.64 2.00
N GLY A 130 10.68 1.11 0.75
CA GLY A 130 10.84 2.53 0.39
C GLY A 130 12.27 2.92 0.02
N ASN A 131 13.17 1.96 -0.16
CA ASN A 131 14.54 2.21 -0.62
C ASN A 131 14.56 2.50 -2.12
N GLU A 132 15.41 3.41 -2.54
CA GLU A 132 15.59 3.77 -3.95
C GLU A 132 16.41 2.69 -4.66
N LEU A 133 15.85 2.10 -5.71
CA LEU A 133 16.51 1.06 -6.50
C LEU A 133 17.22 1.65 -7.72
N GLU A 134 16.46 2.21 -8.64
CA GLU A 134 16.97 2.84 -9.86
C GLU A 134 16.15 4.06 -10.22
N LYS A 135 16.75 4.96 -11.01
CA LYS A 135 16.07 6.18 -11.45
C LYS A 135 14.94 5.83 -12.40
N LEU A 136 13.79 6.47 -12.23
CA LEU A 136 12.63 6.23 -13.06
C LEU A 136 12.86 6.76 -14.49
N GLU A 137 13.21 5.87 -15.41
CA GLU A 137 13.31 6.17 -16.84
C GLU A 137 11.95 6.04 -17.53
N LYS A 138 11.33 7.16 -17.90
CA LYS A 138 10.09 7.15 -18.69
C LYS A 138 10.45 6.96 -20.16
N LYS A 139 9.89 5.92 -20.80
CA LYS A 139 9.98 5.77 -22.25
C LYS A 139 9.19 6.92 -22.88
N VAL A 140 9.88 7.96 -23.34
CA VAL A 140 9.26 9.00 -24.15
C VAL A 140 8.88 8.35 -25.47
N LEU A 141 7.60 8.00 -25.64
CA LEU A 141 7.06 7.70 -26.95
C LEU A 141 7.24 8.99 -27.77
N LYS A 142 8.11 8.93 -28.78
CA LYS A 142 8.11 9.94 -29.84
C LYS A 142 6.83 9.73 -30.63
N ASP A 143 6.03 10.79 -30.71
CA ASP A 143 4.81 10.84 -31.54
C ASP A 143 5.10 10.48 -33.00
#